data_AF-A0A2J6R5Y8-F1
#
_entry.id   AF-A0A2J6R5Y8-F1
#
_cell.length_a   1.000
_cell.length_b   1.000
_cell.length_c   1.000
_cell.angle_alpha   90.00
_cell.angle_beta   90.00
_cell.angle_gamma   90.00
#
_symmetry.space_group_name_H-M   'P 1'
#
loop_
_entity.id
_entity.type
_entity.pdbx_description
1 polymer ?
#
loop_
_entity_poly.entity_id
_entity_poly.type
_entity_poly.pdbx_seq_one_letter_code
_entity_poly.pdbx_strand_id
1 'polypeptide(L)'
;MERIDLAKDNFGHFGTVPSSQSTSSGQKRNRAQLSCSGCRHGKLKCDRQQPCSQCIRRGRATQCTFAATERRKPVVSLQNRLKHLENLVKDAMTAQNPTAEGTSSNSPEIPNKAGSASNIGLPSSSSFHDYDGPSEQHTPGSGQVLLSQGQTYVGATHWAAILEDIEEVKTFVEESLSTADPAGSSHNSLLWDVGLPLGKADMLANLPPRVVVDRLISRYFNSTSPALFIIHRPTFNKHYRQFWLDPEGTPIIFLGLLYAFMTVATLAGLASREIHPDTRDVPQEMLRLYKENCGRCLALSDHTKPTRYTLETMVIYGEAEFLMSRDDQVHSYLLSAVAVRLALRMGLHRDSSKLGTKFTPFEAESRRRMWHHINQLDLLASFHIGLPGMIQMIDSDTLPPRNLLDEDFDEDCTELPPSRPESEMTPMSYALCKGRLSDVAGEIMVTANKLQLPPYSEILKLDSELREAYDKVPSQLRLDNSEINVTDSPSTILKRFSVSSLFEKSRCMLHRKFLMKAWEHPEYYYSKEAALDASMKLLHRQGLIHQAASPGGPLALDRPMVSFFAFDTQFSSCSYDNLPKCYERYQGFAQHKFNRSSDRC
;
A
#
# COMPACT_ATOMS: atom_id res chain seq x y z
N MET A 1 -61.99 12.43 10.63
CA MET A 1 -62.20 12.99 11.99
C MET A 1 -61.26 12.27 12.93
N GLU A 2 -60.85 12.96 13.99
CA GLU A 2 -59.92 12.56 15.06
C GLU A 2 -58.43 12.82 14.85
N ARG A 3 -57.87 13.42 15.90
CA ARG A 3 -56.58 14.08 16.04
C ARG A 3 -56.36 14.19 17.55
N ILE A 4 -55.33 13.56 18.11
CA ILE A 4 -55.00 13.68 19.54
C ILE A 4 -53.49 13.85 19.68
N ASP A 5 -53.12 14.79 20.56
CA ASP A 5 -51.76 15.23 20.84
C ASP A 5 -51.05 14.40 21.92
N LEU A 6 -49.72 14.43 21.87
CA LEU A 6 -48.80 14.29 23.00
C LEU A 6 -47.66 15.27 22.73
N ALA A 7 -47.01 15.99 23.63
CA ALA A 7 -47.11 16.31 25.06
C ALA A 7 -45.75 16.99 25.38
N LYS A 8 -45.69 18.05 26.20
CA LYS A 8 -44.43 18.73 26.57
C LYS A 8 -44.36 18.92 28.08
N ASP A 9 -43.20 18.63 28.64
CA ASP A 9 -42.78 18.92 30.02
C ASP A 9 -41.24 18.81 30.08
N ASN A 10 -40.49 19.31 31.07
CA ASN A 10 -40.51 20.57 31.85
C ASN A 10 -39.16 20.61 32.66
N PHE A 11 -38.91 21.64 33.49
CA PHE A 11 -37.71 21.93 34.35
C PHE A 11 -36.78 23.03 33.78
N GLY A 12 -36.25 24.00 34.56
CA GLY A 12 -36.47 24.35 35.97
C GLY A 12 -35.48 25.45 36.46
N HIS A 13 -35.87 26.26 37.46
CA HIS A 13 -35.06 27.31 38.12
C HIS A 13 -34.54 26.85 39.50
N PHE A 14 -33.60 27.49 40.23
CA PHE A 14 -32.89 28.79 40.16
C PHE A 14 -31.52 28.66 40.91
N GLY A 15 -30.59 29.63 40.85
CA GLY A 15 -29.47 29.69 41.81
C GLY A 15 -28.31 30.66 41.51
N THR A 16 -27.77 31.33 42.54
CA THR A 16 -26.79 32.44 42.44
C THR A 16 -25.37 32.13 42.93
N VAL A 17 -24.43 33.03 42.55
CA VAL A 17 -22.94 32.98 42.67
C VAL A 17 -22.44 33.05 44.13
N PRO A 18 -21.22 32.54 44.44
CA PRO A 18 -20.14 33.49 44.77
C PRO A 18 -18.75 33.17 44.16
N SER A 19 -17.94 34.24 44.11
CA SER A 19 -16.59 34.39 43.52
C SER A 19 -15.50 33.46 44.05
N SER A 20 -14.59 33.04 43.17
CA SER A 20 -13.16 32.85 43.50
C SER A 20 -12.26 33.54 42.47
N GLN A 21 -11.15 34.11 42.94
CA GLN A 21 -10.23 34.92 42.14
C GLN A 21 -9.14 34.05 41.49
N SER A 22 -8.86 34.29 40.20
CA SER A 22 -7.60 33.88 39.58
C SER A 22 -7.07 35.00 38.69
N THR A 23 -5.84 35.42 38.95
CA THR A 23 -5.16 36.50 38.25
C THR A 23 -4.64 36.03 36.91
N SER A 24 -5.20 36.50 35.80
CA SER A 24 -4.64 36.31 34.45
C SER A 24 -4.17 37.63 33.86
N SER A 25 -2.86 37.74 33.59
CA SER A 25 -2.27 38.85 32.86
C SER A 25 -2.79 38.89 31.41
N GLY A 26 -3.22 40.06 30.96
CA GLY A 26 -4.07 40.17 29.77
C GLY A 26 -3.33 40.03 28.43
N GLN A 27 -3.82 39.13 27.58
CA GLN A 27 -3.57 39.19 26.13
C GLN A 27 -4.76 39.89 25.43
N LYS A 28 -4.49 41.02 24.75
CA LYS A 28 -5.50 41.77 23.99
C LYS A 28 -6.00 40.95 22.79
N ARG A 29 -7.29 40.56 22.80
CA ARG A 29 -7.96 40.00 21.61
C ARG A 29 -7.99 41.03 20.48
N ASN A 30 -7.47 40.65 19.32
CA ASN A 30 -7.35 41.53 18.15
C ASN A 30 -8.71 41.66 17.44
N ARG A 31 -9.36 42.83 17.53
CA ARG A 31 -10.70 43.06 16.97
C ARG A 31 -10.58 43.43 15.48
N ALA A 32 -11.22 42.67 14.60
CA ALA A 32 -11.15 42.86 13.15
C ALA A 32 -11.50 44.31 12.74
N GLN A 33 -10.66 44.92 11.88
CA GLN A 33 -10.86 46.30 11.43
C GLN A 33 -11.78 46.34 10.21
N LEU A 34 -12.82 47.18 10.30
CA LEU A 34 -13.94 47.22 9.34
C LEU A 34 -14.02 48.55 8.55
N SER A 35 -12.90 49.26 8.42
CA SER A 35 -12.79 50.56 7.73
C SER A 35 -11.53 50.58 6.85
N CYS A 36 -11.59 51.17 5.65
CA CYS A 36 -10.44 51.27 4.76
C CYS A 36 -9.31 52.17 5.32
N SER A 37 -8.10 51.97 4.80
CA SER A 37 -6.88 52.70 5.14
C SER A 37 -7.03 54.22 5.03
N GLY A 38 -7.65 54.70 3.96
CA GLY A 38 -7.90 56.12 3.69
C GLY A 38 -8.87 56.76 4.69
N CYS A 39 -10.02 56.12 4.96
CA CYS A 39 -10.95 56.59 5.99
C CYS A 39 -10.34 56.52 7.40
N ARG A 40 -9.54 55.48 7.70
CA ARG A 40 -8.85 55.32 8.99
C ARG A 40 -7.85 56.46 9.24
N HIS A 41 -7.00 56.80 8.27
CA HIS A 41 -6.08 57.94 8.39
C HIS A 41 -6.83 59.28 8.51
N GLY A 42 -7.92 59.45 7.78
CA GLY A 42 -8.77 60.65 7.91
C GLY A 42 -9.67 60.70 9.16
N LYS A 43 -9.69 59.64 9.98
CA LYS A 43 -10.66 59.44 11.08
C LYS A 43 -12.13 59.60 10.63
N LEU A 44 -12.45 59.20 9.40
CA LEU A 44 -13.77 59.33 8.78
C LEU A 44 -14.57 58.02 8.88
N LYS A 45 -15.91 58.14 8.91
CA LYS A 45 -16.82 57.00 8.79
C LYS A 45 -16.70 56.37 7.40
N CYS A 46 -16.59 55.04 7.35
CA CYS A 46 -16.45 54.25 6.12
C CYS A 46 -17.73 53.43 5.89
N ASP A 47 -18.25 53.48 4.67
CA ASP A 47 -19.43 52.77 4.16
C ASP A 47 -19.11 51.37 3.59
N ARG A 48 -17.82 50.99 3.58
CA ARG A 48 -17.32 49.63 3.28
C ARG A 48 -17.49 49.12 1.84
N GLN A 49 -17.96 49.95 0.91
CA GLN A 49 -17.86 49.68 -0.52
C GLN A 49 -16.40 49.85 -1.01
N GLN A 50 -16.04 49.27 -2.15
CA GLN A 50 -14.68 49.37 -2.71
C GLN A 50 -14.71 49.87 -4.17
N PRO A 51 -14.20 51.08 -4.47
CA PRO A 51 -13.75 52.11 -3.52
C PRO A 51 -14.92 52.72 -2.73
N CYS A 52 -14.67 53.11 -1.49
CA CYS A 52 -15.71 53.62 -0.58
C CYS A 52 -16.15 55.04 -0.97
N SER A 53 -17.43 55.37 -0.81
CA SER A 53 -17.98 56.65 -1.32
C SER A 53 -17.28 57.88 -0.73
N GLN A 54 -16.76 57.78 0.49
CA GLN A 54 -16.04 58.87 1.15
C GLN A 54 -14.57 59.04 0.68
N CYS A 55 -13.96 57.99 0.10
CA CYS A 55 -12.69 58.10 -0.63
C CYS A 55 -12.90 58.67 -2.03
N ILE A 56 -14.01 58.31 -2.70
CA ILE A 56 -14.42 58.88 -4.00
C ILE A 56 -14.64 60.39 -3.85
N ARG A 57 -15.49 60.83 -2.92
CA ARG A 57 -15.79 62.27 -2.68
C ARG A 57 -14.60 63.14 -2.30
N ARG A 58 -13.47 62.55 -1.90
CA ARG A 58 -12.21 63.25 -1.58
C ARG A 58 -11.11 63.04 -2.61
N GLY A 59 -11.43 62.60 -3.83
CA GLY A 59 -10.48 62.45 -4.94
C GLY A 59 -9.39 61.41 -4.71
N ARG A 60 -9.59 60.46 -3.77
CA ARG A 60 -8.60 59.46 -3.35
C ARG A 60 -9.15 58.04 -3.43
N ALA A 61 -9.95 57.77 -4.45
CA ALA A 61 -10.52 56.45 -4.71
C ALA A 61 -9.45 55.36 -4.89
N THR A 62 -8.33 55.70 -5.55
CA THR A 62 -7.16 54.82 -5.77
C THR A 62 -6.42 54.46 -4.48
N GLN A 63 -6.60 55.23 -3.40
CA GLN A 63 -6.01 54.97 -2.07
C GLN A 63 -7.02 54.28 -1.12
N CYS A 64 -8.16 53.82 -1.65
CA CYS A 64 -9.21 53.17 -0.86
C CYS A 64 -8.95 51.67 -0.69
N THR A 65 -7.95 51.32 0.11
CA THR A 65 -7.58 49.93 0.37
C THR A 65 -8.21 49.46 1.68
N PHE A 66 -9.02 48.40 1.65
CA PHE A 66 -9.32 47.65 2.87
C PHE A 66 -8.11 46.76 3.18
N ALA A 67 -7.86 46.50 4.46
CA ALA A 67 -6.85 45.52 4.84
C ALA A 67 -7.35 44.15 4.36
N ALA A 68 -6.84 43.69 3.21
CA ALA A 68 -7.12 42.36 2.72
C ALA A 68 -6.69 41.37 3.81
N THR A 69 -7.59 40.47 4.18
CA THR A 69 -7.20 39.21 4.80
C THR A 69 -6.51 38.35 3.73
N GLU A 70 -5.32 38.78 3.31
CA GLU A 70 -4.30 37.84 2.85
C GLU A 70 -4.22 36.78 3.94
N ARG A 71 -4.65 35.55 3.62
CA ARG A 71 -4.30 34.37 4.41
C ARG A 71 -2.82 34.06 4.17
N ARG A 72 -1.94 34.97 4.60
CA ARG A 72 -0.58 34.60 5.00
C ARG A 72 -0.78 33.62 6.14
N LYS A 73 -0.68 32.32 5.85
CA LYS A 73 -0.58 31.30 6.90
C LYS A 73 0.60 31.71 7.78
N PRO A 74 0.43 31.99 9.09
CA PRO A 74 1.57 32.06 9.97
C PRO A 74 2.06 30.62 10.16
N VAL A 75 2.98 30.17 9.29
CA VAL A 75 3.76 28.95 9.52
C VAL A 75 4.83 29.27 10.56
N VAL A 76 4.37 29.59 11.77
CA VAL A 76 5.13 29.31 12.99
C VAL A 76 4.66 27.93 13.39
N SER A 77 5.40 26.90 12.96
CA SER A 77 5.01 25.52 13.24
C SER A 77 4.88 25.32 14.75
N LEU A 78 3.90 24.50 15.15
CA LEU A 78 3.73 24.18 16.56
C LEU A 78 5.00 23.50 17.10
N GLN A 79 5.72 22.73 16.27
CA GLN A 79 7.04 22.17 16.57
C GLN A 79 8.13 23.20 16.83
N ASN A 80 8.19 24.34 16.12
CA ASN A 80 9.20 25.37 16.41
C ASN A 80 8.96 26.02 17.77
N ARG A 81 7.70 26.12 18.18
CA ARG A 81 7.30 26.64 19.50
C ARG A 81 7.48 25.60 20.60
N LEU A 82 7.25 24.32 20.31
CA LEU A 82 7.58 23.18 21.17
C LEU A 82 9.10 23.06 21.39
N LYS A 83 9.92 22.99 20.32
CA LYS A 83 11.40 22.98 20.42
C LYS A 83 11.95 24.17 21.18
N HIS A 84 11.39 25.37 20.99
CA HIS A 84 11.83 26.55 21.75
C HIS A 84 11.47 26.43 23.25
N LEU A 85 10.30 25.90 23.59
CA LEU A 85 9.91 25.63 24.98
C LEU A 85 10.71 24.48 25.59
N GLU A 86 10.97 23.40 24.86
CA GLU A 86 11.81 22.28 25.27
C GLU A 86 13.25 22.70 25.52
N ASN A 87 13.82 23.56 24.66
CA ASN A 87 15.15 24.10 24.87
C ASN A 87 15.18 25.04 26.09
N LEU A 88 14.18 25.93 26.26
CA LEU A 88 14.07 26.76 27.47
C LEU A 88 13.89 25.94 28.76
N VAL A 89 13.21 24.79 28.70
CA VAL A 89 13.08 23.86 29.83
C VAL A 89 14.40 23.12 30.10
N LYS A 90 15.12 22.69 29.06
CA LYS A 90 16.46 22.09 29.19
C LYS A 90 17.45 23.08 29.79
N ASP A 91 17.49 24.30 29.27
CA ASP A 91 18.36 25.38 29.75
C ASP A 91 18.06 25.71 31.23
N ALA A 92 16.78 25.80 31.59
CA ALA A 92 16.34 26.01 32.98
C ALA A 92 16.67 24.83 33.92
N MET A 93 16.64 23.59 33.42
CA MET A 93 17.05 22.41 34.19
C MET A 93 18.58 22.33 34.35
N THR A 94 19.36 22.76 33.36
CA THR A 94 20.83 22.87 33.49
C THR A 94 21.28 24.04 34.37
N ALA A 95 20.45 25.07 34.53
CA ALA A 95 20.74 26.23 35.38
C ALA A 95 20.52 26.00 36.89
N GLN A 96 20.03 24.82 37.30
CA GLN A 96 19.75 24.48 38.71
C GLN A 96 20.64 23.35 39.25
N ASN A 97 21.96 23.49 39.15
CA ASN A 97 22.94 22.73 39.95
C ASN A 97 24.32 23.42 40.01
N PRO A 98 24.66 24.12 41.12
CA PRO A 98 26.03 24.61 41.35
C PRO A 98 26.87 23.67 42.24
N THR A 99 28.20 23.74 42.10
CA THR A 99 29.28 23.09 42.91
C THR A 99 29.55 21.58 42.63
N ALA A 100 30.80 21.07 42.55
CA ALA A 100 32.15 21.68 42.64
C ALA A 100 33.25 20.95 41.81
N GLU A 101 34.16 21.76 41.23
CA GLU A 101 35.64 21.68 41.07
C GLU A 101 36.45 20.35 40.98
N GLY A 102 37.51 20.33 40.16
CA GLY A 102 38.51 19.23 40.11
C GLY A 102 39.58 19.26 38.98
N THR A 103 40.44 20.27 38.94
CA THR A 103 41.57 20.57 38.02
C THR A 103 42.49 19.38 37.60
N SER A 104 42.93 19.25 36.33
CA SER A 104 44.30 19.58 35.79
C SER A 104 44.86 18.39 34.94
N SER A 105 45.81 18.48 33.98
CA SER A 105 46.40 19.57 33.16
C SER A 105 47.27 18.99 32.00
N ASN A 106 47.59 19.83 31.00
CA ASN A 106 48.76 19.83 30.08
C ASN A 106 49.02 18.73 29.00
N SER A 107 49.12 19.22 27.75
CA SER A 107 49.98 18.73 26.66
C SER A 107 51.42 19.36 26.79
N PRO A 108 52.42 19.24 25.85
CA PRO A 108 52.41 18.64 24.50
C PRO A 108 53.71 17.89 24.06
N GLU A 109 53.81 17.66 22.73
CA GLU A 109 55.00 17.50 21.88
C GLU A 109 55.63 16.13 21.55
N ILE A 110 56.23 16.10 20.34
CA ILE A 110 56.66 14.95 19.51
C ILE A 110 58.17 15.14 19.20
N PRO A 111 58.99 14.09 18.95
CA PRO A 111 59.36 13.83 17.54
C PRO A 111 59.69 12.36 17.15
N ASN A 112 59.11 11.91 16.03
CA ASN A 112 59.62 10.99 14.98
C ASN A 112 60.87 10.09 15.19
N LYS A 113 60.78 8.78 14.82
CA LYS A 113 61.26 8.27 13.50
C LYS A 113 61.12 6.73 13.26
N ALA A 114 60.79 6.39 11.99
CA ALA A 114 61.07 5.14 11.23
C ALA A 114 60.56 3.78 11.76
N GLY A 115 60.15 2.78 10.97
CA GLY A 115 59.95 2.57 9.51
C GLY A 115 59.23 1.19 9.33
N SER A 116 58.78 0.66 8.19
CA SER A 116 58.94 0.98 6.76
C SER A 116 57.82 0.32 5.91
N ALA A 117 57.64 0.78 4.67
CA ALA A 117 57.14 0.10 3.44
C ALA A 117 56.16 -1.11 3.53
N SER A 118 55.10 -1.19 2.71
CA SER A 118 55.20 -1.13 1.23
C SER A 118 53.92 -0.65 0.52
N ASN A 119 54.10 0.01 -0.63
CA ASN A 119 53.05 0.57 -1.49
C ASN A 119 52.99 -0.12 -2.86
N ILE A 120 51.78 -0.37 -3.38
CA ILE A 120 51.42 -0.38 -4.81
C ILE A 120 49.94 0.09 -4.85
N GLY A 121 49.46 1.05 -5.65
CA GLY A 121 50.11 1.90 -6.65
C GLY A 121 49.09 2.36 -7.70
N LEU A 122 48.35 3.46 -7.45
CA LEU A 122 47.47 4.12 -8.43
C LEU A 122 47.96 5.55 -8.69
N PRO A 123 48.01 6.02 -9.97
CA PRO A 123 48.38 7.39 -10.28
C PRO A 123 47.17 8.33 -10.31
N SER A 124 47.32 9.49 -9.66
CA SER A 124 46.39 10.62 -9.76
C SER A 124 47.10 11.86 -10.28
N SER A 125 46.68 12.37 -11.43
CA SER A 125 46.82 13.77 -11.87
C SER A 125 45.82 13.99 -13.03
N SER A 126 45.27 15.18 -13.29
CA SER A 126 45.54 16.51 -12.76
C SER A 126 44.26 17.36 -12.75
N SER A 127 44.21 18.41 -11.93
CA SER A 127 43.12 19.38 -11.85
C SER A 127 43.18 20.40 -13.00
N PHE A 128 42.08 20.60 -13.72
CA PHE A 128 41.93 21.69 -14.69
C PHE A 128 40.52 22.29 -14.70
N HIS A 129 40.50 23.62 -14.51
CA HIS A 129 39.47 24.67 -14.71
C HIS A 129 37.97 24.35 -14.86
N ASP A 130 37.19 25.12 -14.08
CA ASP A 130 35.80 25.47 -14.40
C ASP A 130 35.65 25.95 -15.86
N TYR A 131 34.70 25.35 -16.57
CA TYR A 131 34.08 25.95 -17.75
C TYR A 131 32.56 25.76 -17.64
N ASP A 132 31.87 26.88 -17.54
CA ASP A 132 30.41 26.95 -17.44
C ASP A 132 29.80 26.55 -18.80
N GLY A 133 29.27 25.32 -18.86
CA GLY A 133 28.69 24.71 -20.05
C GLY A 133 27.17 24.62 -19.94
N PRO A 134 26.42 24.73 -21.06
CA PRO A 134 24.97 24.89 -21.01
C PRO A 134 24.30 23.66 -20.39
N SER A 135 23.50 23.92 -19.35
CA SER A 135 22.67 22.99 -18.60
C SER A 135 22.19 21.79 -19.43
N GLU A 136 22.72 20.61 -19.13
CA GLU A 136 22.11 19.36 -19.59
C GLU A 136 20.65 19.34 -19.15
N GLN A 137 19.77 19.01 -20.09
CA GLN A 137 18.35 18.88 -19.80
C GLN A 137 18.17 17.76 -18.78
N HIS A 138 17.68 18.10 -17.58
CA HIS A 138 17.27 17.12 -16.58
C HIS A 138 16.17 16.22 -17.15
N THR A 139 16.55 15.11 -17.77
CA THR A 139 15.67 13.96 -17.92
C THR A 139 15.24 13.55 -16.51
N PRO A 140 13.93 13.46 -16.22
CA PRO A 140 13.48 13.00 -14.90
C PRO A 140 14.06 11.61 -14.67
N GLY A 141 14.90 11.50 -13.63
CA GLY A 141 15.63 10.28 -13.31
C GLY A 141 14.67 9.11 -13.09
N SER A 142 15.09 7.91 -13.45
CA SER A 142 14.30 6.69 -13.23
C SER A 142 14.37 6.28 -11.75
N GLY A 143 13.80 7.10 -10.87
CA GLY A 143 13.80 7.00 -9.42
C GLY A 143 14.85 7.87 -8.70
N GLN A 144 14.63 8.13 -7.42
CA GLN A 144 15.45 8.98 -6.54
C GLN A 144 15.67 8.31 -5.18
N VAL A 145 16.82 8.58 -4.53
CA VAL A 145 17.05 8.21 -3.12
C VAL A 145 16.70 9.39 -2.23
N LEU A 146 15.78 9.16 -1.29
CA LEU A 146 15.46 10.07 -0.19
C LEU A 146 16.37 9.75 1.01
N LEU A 147 16.83 10.80 1.71
CA LEU A 147 17.83 10.71 2.79
C LEU A 147 17.30 11.13 4.18
N SER A 148 16.03 11.55 4.29
CA SER A 148 15.52 12.30 5.45
C SER A 148 15.40 11.48 6.75
N GLN A 149 15.29 10.16 6.69
CA GLN A 149 15.24 9.26 7.85
C GLN A 149 15.97 7.91 7.61
N GLY A 150 16.97 7.91 6.72
CA GLY A 150 17.61 6.70 6.18
C GLY A 150 17.74 6.77 4.66
N GLN A 151 18.29 5.74 4.02
CA GLN A 151 18.37 5.65 2.56
C GLN A 151 17.15 4.89 2.00
N THR A 152 16.18 5.62 1.45
CA THR A 152 14.98 5.02 0.84
C THR A 152 14.97 5.34 -0.65
N TYR A 153 14.98 4.31 -1.51
CA TYR A 153 14.84 4.49 -2.95
C TYR A 153 13.35 4.50 -3.35
N VAL A 154 12.97 5.52 -4.11
CA VAL A 154 11.65 5.69 -4.72
C VAL A 154 11.82 5.46 -6.22
N GLY A 155 11.33 4.34 -6.75
CA GLY A 155 11.47 4.02 -8.18
C GLY A 155 10.45 4.71 -9.07
N ALA A 156 10.72 4.71 -10.39
CA ALA A 156 9.88 5.36 -11.41
C ALA A 156 8.44 4.82 -11.49
N THR A 157 8.20 3.64 -10.90
CA THR A 157 6.89 2.98 -10.83
C THR A 157 6.19 3.19 -9.49
N HIS A 158 6.81 3.85 -8.50
CA HIS A 158 6.21 4.17 -7.21
C HIS A 158 5.24 5.35 -7.29
N TRP A 159 4.21 5.38 -6.42
CA TRP A 159 3.23 6.47 -6.39
C TRP A 159 3.84 7.83 -6.01
N ALA A 160 4.83 7.87 -5.12
CA ALA A 160 5.46 9.12 -4.72
C ALA A 160 6.17 9.81 -5.90
N ALA A 161 6.84 9.03 -6.77
CA ALA A 161 7.42 9.55 -8.01
C ALA A 161 6.35 10.15 -8.95
N ILE A 162 5.10 9.66 -8.94
CA ILE A 162 3.99 10.24 -9.73
C ILE A 162 3.60 11.64 -9.22
N LEU A 163 3.81 11.90 -7.93
CA LEU A 163 3.45 13.18 -7.31
C LEU A 163 4.61 14.20 -7.32
N GLU A 164 5.86 13.75 -7.50
CA GLU A 164 7.00 14.66 -7.74
C GLU A 164 6.85 15.42 -9.07
N ASP A 165 6.16 14.85 -10.06
CA ASP A 165 5.75 15.53 -11.30
C ASP A 165 4.69 16.64 -11.06
N ILE A 166 4.18 16.79 -9.83
CA ILE A 166 3.10 17.72 -9.45
C ILE A 166 3.57 18.63 -8.30
N GLU A 167 4.13 19.78 -8.65
CA GLU A 167 4.75 20.75 -7.74
C GLU A 167 3.85 21.16 -6.54
N GLU A 168 2.53 21.19 -6.73
CA GLU A 168 1.55 21.54 -5.68
C GLU A 168 1.36 20.44 -4.61
N VAL A 169 1.73 19.19 -4.90
CA VAL A 169 1.56 18.03 -3.99
C VAL A 169 2.85 17.69 -3.24
N LYS A 170 4.02 18.08 -3.75
CA LYS A 170 5.34 17.85 -3.14
C LYS A 170 5.39 18.20 -1.64
N THR A 171 4.85 19.36 -1.27
CA THR A 171 4.81 19.84 0.13
C THR A 171 3.97 18.95 1.07
N PHE A 172 2.97 18.23 0.56
CA PHE A 172 2.15 17.30 1.34
C PHE A 172 2.84 15.95 1.55
N VAL A 173 3.64 15.50 0.57
CA VAL A 173 4.40 14.24 0.65
C VAL A 173 5.55 14.37 1.64
N GLU A 174 6.29 15.47 1.61
CA GLU A 174 7.36 15.76 2.58
C GLU A 174 6.83 15.85 4.04
N GLU A 175 5.61 16.38 4.23
CA GLU A 175 4.95 16.47 5.54
C GLU A 175 4.38 15.10 6.02
N SER A 176 4.03 14.19 5.09
CA SER A 176 3.52 12.84 5.42
C SER A 176 4.63 11.81 5.67
N LEU A 177 5.74 11.90 4.94
CA LEU A 177 6.90 11.01 5.11
C LEU A 177 7.74 11.34 6.37
N SER A 178 7.52 12.49 7.00
CA SER A 178 8.23 12.91 8.21
C SER A 178 7.50 12.60 9.52
N THR A 179 6.29 12.02 9.45
CA THR A 179 5.48 11.62 10.62
C THR A 179 5.53 10.12 10.97
N ALA A 180 6.42 9.35 10.34
CA ALA A 180 6.66 7.96 10.72
C ALA A 180 7.54 7.89 11.98
N ASP A 181 6.91 7.90 13.16
CA ASP A 181 7.60 7.50 14.40
C ASP A 181 7.98 6.01 14.32
N PRO A 182 9.24 5.63 14.59
CA PRO A 182 9.61 4.22 14.67
C PRO A 182 8.95 3.58 15.89
N ALA A 183 7.87 2.84 15.67
CA ALA A 183 7.21 2.05 16.70
C ALA A 183 8.23 1.12 17.38
N GLY A 184 8.16 1.05 18.71
CA GLY A 184 9.26 0.57 19.54
C GLY A 184 9.77 -0.83 19.17
N SER A 185 11.09 -0.99 19.18
CA SER A 185 11.78 -2.25 18.88
C SER A 185 11.40 -3.35 19.87
N SER A 186 10.49 -4.23 19.46
CA SER A 186 10.51 -5.62 19.91
C SER A 186 11.71 -6.34 19.27
N HIS A 187 12.15 -7.45 19.87
CA HIS A 187 13.30 -8.20 19.38
C HIS A 187 12.91 -9.06 18.17
N ASN A 188 13.03 -8.49 16.97
CA ASN A 188 12.57 -9.17 15.75
C ASN A 188 13.66 -10.05 15.14
N SER A 189 13.31 -11.30 14.82
CA SER A 189 14.01 -12.04 13.77
C SER A 189 13.74 -11.31 12.44
N LEU A 190 14.77 -11.20 11.58
CA LEU A 190 14.79 -10.34 10.38
C LEU A 190 13.55 -10.47 9.48
N LEU A 191 12.93 -11.65 9.45
CA LEU A 191 11.76 -11.98 8.61
C LEU A 191 10.52 -12.33 9.44
N TRP A 192 10.68 -12.60 10.74
CA TRP A 192 9.64 -13.15 11.59
C TRP A 192 9.63 -12.33 12.88
N ASP A 193 8.65 -11.45 13.05
CA ASP A 193 8.44 -10.72 14.30
C ASP A 193 8.04 -11.73 15.39
N VAL A 194 9.05 -12.20 16.13
CA VAL A 194 8.98 -13.33 17.03
C VAL A 194 9.63 -12.91 18.33
N GLY A 195 8.80 -12.73 19.36
CA GLY A 195 9.26 -12.53 20.74
C GLY A 195 9.98 -13.75 21.32
N LEU A 196 9.94 -13.91 22.65
CA LEU A 196 10.69 -14.94 23.37
C LEU A 196 10.61 -16.34 22.72
N PRO A 197 11.74 -17.09 22.68
CA PRO A 197 11.81 -18.37 22.00
C PRO A 197 10.91 -19.41 22.69
N LEU A 198 9.89 -19.85 21.95
CA LEU A 198 8.97 -20.91 22.33
C LEU A 198 9.21 -22.15 21.44
N GLY A 199 8.94 -23.33 21.97
CA GLY A 199 9.09 -24.59 21.26
C GLY A 199 7.80 -25.07 20.58
N LYS A 200 7.87 -26.23 19.90
CA LYS A 200 6.71 -26.88 19.28
C LYS A 200 5.60 -27.20 20.29
N ALA A 201 5.96 -27.58 21.52
CA ALA A 201 5.00 -27.88 22.58
C ALA A 201 4.14 -26.66 22.95
N ASP A 202 4.74 -25.47 23.00
CA ASP A 202 4.02 -24.21 23.25
C ASP A 202 3.11 -23.86 22.06
N MET A 203 3.55 -24.12 20.83
CA MET A 203 2.71 -23.91 19.63
C MET A 203 1.50 -24.85 19.60
N LEU A 204 1.64 -26.07 20.11
CA LEU A 204 0.54 -27.01 20.32
C LEU A 204 -0.39 -26.54 21.45
N ALA A 205 0.15 -26.12 22.59
CA ALA A 205 -0.62 -25.63 23.74
C ALA A 205 -1.40 -24.33 23.44
N ASN A 206 -0.88 -23.49 22.55
CA ASN A 206 -1.53 -22.25 22.13
C ASN A 206 -2.71 -22.46 21.15
N LEU A 207 -2.87 -23.66 20.56
CA LEU A 207 -4.02 -23.93 19.70
C LEU A 207 -5.32 -23.88 20.51
N PRO A 208 -6.40 -23.29 19.96
CA PRO A 208 -7.70 -23.36 20.63
C PRO A 208 -8.31 -24.76 20.51
N PRO A 209 -9.39 -25.04 21.28
CA PRO A 209 -10.15 -26.27 21.14
C PRO A 209 -10.54 -26.52 19.68
N ARG A 210 -10.49 -27.79 19.24
CA ARG A 210 -10.71 -28.19 17.84
C ARG A 210 -11.91 -27.52 17.16
N VAL A 211 -13.05 -27.39 17.85
CA VAL A 211 -14.27 -26.75 17.31
C VAL A 211 -14.06 -25.28 16.89
N VAL A 212 -13.12 -24.58 17.52
CA VAL A 212 -12.73 -23.20 17.16
C VAL A 212 -11.84 -23.22 15.93
N VAL A 213 -10.86 -24.13 15.88
CA VAL A 213 -10.00 -24.33 14.70
C VAL A 213 -10.86 -24.69 13.49
N ASP A 214 -11.74 -25.69 13.61
CA ASP A 214 -12.67 -26.12 12.54
C ASP A 214 -13.47 -24.92 11.97
N ARG A 215 -13.96 -24.02 12.83
CA ARG A 215 -14.68 -22.80 12.41
C ARG A 215 -13.78 -21.80 11.68
N LEU A 216 -12.57 -21.54 12.17
CA LEU A 216 -11.64 -20.59 11.56
C LEU A 216 -11.08 -21.13 10.23
N ILE A 217 -10.74 -22.41 10.17
CA ILE A 217 -10.32 -23.09 8.93
C ILE A 217 -11.47 -23.06 7.91
N SER A 218 -12.70 -23.37 8.32
CA SER A 218 -13.89 -23.24 7.45
C SER A 218 -14.08 -21.81 6.94
N ARG A 219 -13.92 -20.79 7.79
CA ARG A 219 -13.95 -19.38 7.37
C ARG A 219 -12.87 -19.05 6.33
N TYR A 220 -11.63 -19.50 6.51
CA TYR A 220 -10.58 -19.31 5.51
C TYR A 220 -10.98 -19.91 4.15
N PHE A 221 -11.41 -21.18 4.12
CA PHE A 221 -11.79 -21.87 2.88
C PHE A 221 -13.05 -21.34 2.19
N ASN A 222 -13.83 -20.49 2.87
CA ASN A 222 -14.99 -19.76 2.32
C ASN A 222 -14.72 -18.25 2.13
N SER A 223 -13.48 -17.80 2.36
CA SER A 223 -13.08 -16.40 2.18
C SER A 223 -12.85 -16.04 0.71
N THR A 224 -12.44 -14.80 0.46
CA THR A 224 -11.99 -14.34 -0.87
C THR A 224 -10.46 -14.37 -1.02
N SER A 225 -9.71 -15.06 -0.14
CA SER A 225 -8.23 -15.11 -0.23
C SER A 225 -7.77 -15.57 -1.62
N PRO A 226 -6.84 -14.85 -2.29
CA PRO A 226 -6.30 -15.25 -3.57
C PRO A 226 -5.32 -16.43 -3.46
N ALA A 227 -4.85 -16.78 -2.25
CA ALA A 227 -4.07 -17.99 -2.00
C ALA A 227 -4.91 -19.27 -1.91
N LEU A 228 -6.25 -19.20 -2.04
CA LEU A 228 -7.10 -20.40 -1.94
C LEU A 228 -6.76 -21.50 -2.96
N PHE A 229 -6.31 -21.15 -4.16
CA PHE A 229 -6.09 -22.12 -5.23
C PHE A 229 -4.77 -22.90 -5.14
N ILE A 230 -3.82 -22.44 -4.30
CA ILE A 230 -2.58 -23.19 -4.01
C ILE A 230 -2.79 -24.27 -2.94
N ILE A 231 -3.95 -24.31 -2.28
CA ILE A 231 -4.27 -25.30 -1.25
C ILE A 231 -5.28 -26.31 -1.79
N HIS A 232 -4.80 -27.52 -2.13
CA HIS A 232 -5.67 -28.60 -2.58
C HIS A 232 -6.59 -29.10 -1.46
N ARG A 233 -7.90 -28.83 -1.57
CA ARG A 233 -8.88 -29.03 -0.49
C ARG A 233 -8.99 -30.47 0.02
N PRO A 234 -9.10 -31.53 -0.82
CA PRO A 234 -9.14 -32.92 -0.36
C PRO A 234 -7.87 -33.33 0.41
N THR A 235 -6.70 -32.99 -0.14
CA THR A 235 -5.40 -33.33 0.45
C THR A 235 -5.14 -32.60 1.76
N PHE A 236 -5.50 -31.32 1.85
CA PHE A 236 -5.46 -30.60 3.12
C PHE A 236 -6.38 -31.26 4.16
N ASN A 237 -7.62 -31.62 3.80
CA ASN A 237 -8.55 -32.28 4.73
C ASN A 237 -8.03 -33.64 5.25
N LYS A 238 -7.33 -34.42 4.42
CA LYS A 238 -6.64 -35.66 4.82
C LYS A 238 -5.58 -35.37 5.89
N HIS A 239 -4.68 -34.41 5.66
CA HIS A 239 -3.64 -34.02 6.62
C HIS A 239 -4.20 -33.35 7.89
N TYR A 240 -5.26 -32.55 7.77
CA TYR A 240 -5.93 -31.91 8.91
C TYR A 240 -6.59 -32.93 9.85
N ARG A 241 -7.19 -33.99 9.29
CA ARG A 241 -7.69 -35.13 10.10
C ARG A 241 -6.55 -35.88 10.77
N GLN A 242 -5.45 -36.14 10.05
CA GLN A 242 -4.28 -36.82 10.61
C GLN A 242 -3.62 -36.02 11.73
N PHE A 243 -3.54 -34.69 11.60
CA PHE A 243 -3.03 -33.80 12.65
C PHE A 243 -3.79 -33.97 13.98
N TRP A 244 -5.11 -34.10 13.95
CA TRP A 244 -5.91 -34.33 15.16
C TRP A 244 -5.81 -35.75 15.74
N LEU A 245 -5.20 -36.70 15.02
CA LEU A 245 -4.87 -38.03 15.53
C LEU A 245 -3.46 -38.07 16.14
N ASP A 246 -2.52 -37.31 15.58
CA ASP A 246 -1.14 -37.20 16.05
C ASP A 246 -0.59 -35.75 15.93
N PRO A 247 -0.93 -34.87 16.89
CA PRO A 247 -0.44 -33.49 16.89
C PRO A 247 1.07 -33.40 17.16
N GLU A 248 1.61 -34.34 17.96
CA GLU A 248 3.02 -34.35 18.38
C GLU A 248 3.97 -34.84 17.28
N GLY A 249 3.55 -35.77 16.42
CA GLY A 249 4.30 -36.20 15.24
C GLY A 249 4.19 -35.25 14.05
N THR A 250 3.12 -34.45 13.96
CA THR A 250 2.87 -33.55 12.81
C THR A 250 3.96 -32.47 12.64
N PRO A 251 4.51 -32.21 11.42
CA PRO A 251 5.54 -31.18 11.21
C PRO A 251 5.15 -29.78 11.70
N ILE A 252 6.11 -29.05 12.29
CA ILE A 252 5.90 -27.68 12.82
C ILE A 252 5.36 -26.70 11.76
N ILE A 253 5.73 -26.88 10.49
CA ILE A 253 5.25 -26.04 9.40
C ILE A 253 3.74 -26.20 9.14
N PHE A 254 3.16 -27.37 9.44
CA PHE A 254 1.70 -27.57 9.33
C PHE A 254 0.94 -26.84 10.45
N LEU A 255 1.50 -26.76 11.66
CA LEU A 255 0.98 -25.86 12.70
C LEU A 255 1.03 -24.40 12.22
N GLY A 256 2.13 -23.99 11.58
CA GLY A 256 2.26 -22.70 10.92
C GLY A 256 1.14 -22.45 9.92
N LEU A 257 0.84 -23.41 9.04
CA LEU A 257 -0.26 -23.31 8.07
C LEU A 257 -1.62 -23.10 8.75
N LEU A 258 -1.92 -23.84 9.83
CA LEU A 258 -3.16 -23.66 10.60
C LEU A 258 -3.22 -22.25 11.22
N TYR A 259 -2.11 -21.76 11.79
CA TYR A 259 -2.04 -20.40 12.32
C TYR A 259 -2.19 -19.33 11.23
N ALA A 260 -1.63 -19.53 10.03
CA ALA A 260 -1.80 -18.63 8.89
C ALA A 260 -3.29 -18.54 8.48
N PHE A 261 -3.96 -19.69 8.31
CA PHE A 261 -5.39 -19.74 8.02
C PHE A 261 -6.24 -19.08 9.12
N MET A 262 -5.95 -19.34 10.40
CA MET A 262 -6.66 -18.72 11.52
C MET A 262 -6.44 -17.21 11.57
N THR A 263 -5.25 -16.71 11.22
CA THR A 263 -4.93 -15.27 11.16
C THR A 263 -5.78 -14.57 10.10
N VAL A 264 -5.79 -15.08 8.86
CA VAL A 264 -6.59 -14.50 7.76
C VAL A 264 -8.10 -14.59 8.05
N ALA A 265 -8.58 -15.71 8.60
CA ALA A 265 -9.97 -15.88 8.99
C ALA A 265 -10.42 -14.94 10.13
N THR A 266 -9.53 -14.69 11.10
CA THR A 266 -9.77 -13.74 12.21
C THR A 266 -9.83 -12.31 11.68
N LEU A 267 -8.93 -11.94 10.79
CA LEU A 267 -8.86 -10.61 10.19
C LEU A 267 -10.10 -10.29 9.33
N ALA A 268 -10.58 -11.27 8.55
CA ALA A 268 -11.84 -11.16 7.83
C ALA A 268 -13.04 -11.00 8.79
N GLY A 269 -13.14 -11.86 9.81
CA GLY A 269 -14.23 -11.80 10.79
C GLY A 269 -14.28 -10.49 11.59
N LEU A 270 -13.11 -9.95 11.96
CA LEU A 270 -12.96 -8.65 12.62
C LEU A 270 -13.58 -7.50 11.81
N ALA A 271 -13.33 -7.48 10.49
CA ALA A 271 -13.87 -6.44 9.62
C ALA A 271 -15.37 -6.62 9.33
N SER A 272 -15.82 -7.87 9.18
CA SER A 272 -17.23 -8.24 9.12
C SER A 272 -18.00 -7.97 10.43
N ARG A 273 -17.29 -7.60 11.52
CA ARG A 273 -17.83 -7.48 12.89
C ARG A 273 -18.51 -8.76 13.39
N GLU A 274 -18.05 -9.90 12.90
CA GLU A 274 -18.54 -11.19 13.34
C GLU A 274 -18.06 -11.50 14.76
N ILE A 275 -18.85 -12.30 15.49
CA ILE A 275 -18.40 -12.87 16.76
C ILE A 275 -17.21 -13.79 16.48
N HIS A 276 -16.12 -13.57 17.23
CA HIS A 276 -14.93 -14.39 17.15
C HIS A 276 -15.15 -15.74 17.85
N PRO A 277 -14.80 -16.89 17.24
CA PRO A 277 -15.10 -18.20 17.80
C PRO A 277 -14.16 -18.60 18.94
N ASP A 278 -12.98 -17.99 19.03
CA ASP A 278 -12.10 -18.10 20.20
C ASP A 278 -12.44 -16.99 21.18
N THR A 279 -12.73 -17.35 22.42
CA THR A 279 -13.10 -16.44 23.50
C THR A 279 -12.06 -16.45 24.64
N ARG A 280 -10.84 -16.93 24.39
CA ARG A 280 -9.73 -16.89 25.35
C ARG A 280 -9.26 -15.46 25.65
N ASP A 281 -9.36 -14.57 24.67
CA ASP A 281 -9.09 -13.14 24.79
C ASP A 281 -9.92 -12.34 23.76
N VAL A 282 -9.75 -11.02 23.70
CA VAL A 282 -10.35 -10.15 22.70
C VAL A 282 -9.85 -10.50 21.28
N PRO A 283 -10.67 -10.32 20.22
CA PRO A 283 -10.34 -10.81 18.88
C PRO A 283 -9.03 -10.23 18.29
N GLN A 284 -8.62 -9.03 18.72
CA GLN A 284 -7.36 -8.39 18.33
C GLN A 284 -6.14 -9.10 18.92
N GLU A 285 -6.19 -9.50 20.20
CA GLU A 285 -5.11 -10.28 20.82
C GLU A 285 -5.08 -11.70 20.27
N MET A 286 -6.24 -12.27 19.93
CA MET A 286 -6.29 -13.56 19.23
C MET A 286 -5.67 -13.50 17.83
N LEU A 287 -5.93 -12.43 17.07
CA LEU A 287 -5.26 -12.18 15.78
C LEU A 287 -3.74 -12.11 15.95
N ARG A 288 -3.26 -11.33 16.94
CA ARG A 288 -1.83 -11.19 17.23
C ARG A 288 -1.20 -12.53 17.63
N LEU A 289 -1.83 -13.30 18.51
CA LEU A 289 -1.37 -14.62 18.94
C LEU A 289 -1.24 -15.59 17.76
N TYR A 290 -2.24 -15.65 16.88
CA TYR A 290 -2.18 -16.53 15.70
C TYR A 290 -1.08 -16.10 14.73
N LYS A 291 -0.95 -14.79 14.46
CA LYS A 291 0.12 -14.23 13.62
C LYS A 291 1.50 -14.60 14.17
N GLU A 292 1.77 -14.27 15.44
CA GLU A 292 3.07 -14.55 16.07
C GLU A 292 3.37 -16.05 16.09
N ASN A 293 2.39 -16.91 16.34
CA ASN A 293 2.61 -18.36 16.34
C ASN A 293 2.86 -18.92 14.94
N CYS A 294 2.29 -18.32 13.88
CA CYS A 294 2.69 -18.62 12.51
C CYS A 294 4.17 -18.24 12.25
N GLY A 295 4.57 -17.02 12.64
CA GLY A 295 5.96 -16.55 12.55
C GLY A 295 6.94 -17.44 13.32
N ARG A 296 6.57 -17.85 14.54
CA ARG A 296 7.32 -18.83 15.36
C ARG A 296 7.43 -20.18 14.65
N CYS A 297 6.36 -20.71 14.06
CA CYS A 297 6.41 -21.97 13.33
C CYS A 297 7.31 -21.88 12.08
N LEU A 298 7.32 -20.75 11.37
CA LEU A 298 8.22 -20.49 10.24
C LEU A 298 9.68 -20.38 10.70
N ALA A 299 9.95 -19.66 11.79
CA ALA A 299 11.29 -19.51 12.38
C ALA A 299 11.86 -20.83 12.96
N LEU A 300 11.01 -21.66 13.57
CA LEU A 300 11.36 -23.00 14.05
C LEU A 300 11.51 -24.02 12.91
N SER A 301 10.94 -23.75 11.73
CA SER A 301 11.13 -24.59 10.55
C SER A 301 12.49 -24.30 9.91
N ASP A 302 13.20 -25.37 9.53
CA ASP A 302 14.33 -25.26 8.61
C ASP A 302 13.80 -24.93 7.21
N HIS A 303 13.42 -23.67 6.98
CA HIS A 303 13.03 -23.16 5.68
C HIS A 303 14.20 -23.17 4.68
N THR A 304 15.44 -23.38 5.15
CA THR A 304 16.57 -23.76 4.28
C THR A 304 16.52 -25.23 3.84
N LYS A 305 15.48 -25.98 4.18
CA LYS A 305 15.09 -27.27 3.59
C LYS A 305 13.55 -27.31 3.45
N PRO A 306 12.98 -26.52 2.52
CA PRO A 306 11.54 -26.35 2.44
C PRO A 306 10.85 -27.70 2.14
N THR A 307 9.76 -27.94 2.85
CA THR A 307 8.95 -29.16 2.77
C THR A 307 7.55 -28.82 2.27
N ARG A 308 6.66 -29.82 2.17
CA ARG A 308 5.24 -29.57 1.86
C ARG A 308 4.67 -28.55 2.85
N TYR A 309 3.89 -27.60 2.36
CA TYR A 309 3.33 -26.47 3.11
C TYR A 309 4.30 -25.36 3.54
N THR A 310 5.61 -25.43 3.25
CA THR A 310 6.53 -24.31 3.57
C THR A 310 6.21 -23.04 2.80
N LEU A 311 6.00 -23.14 1.48
CA LEU A 311 5.66 -21.96 0.66
C LEU A 311 4.22 -21.51 0.91
N GLU A 312 3.30 -22.44 1.07
CA GLU A 312 1.89 -22.20 1.37
C GLU A 312 1.75 -21.37 2.66
N THR A 313 2.38 -21.82 3.75
CA THR A 313 2.39 -21.10 5.02
C THR A 313 3.01 -19.71 4.88
N MET A 314 4.14 -19.60 4.18
CA MET A 314 4.86 -18.35 4.00
C MET A 314 4.09 -17.32 3.16
N VAL A 315 3.44 -17.77 2.08
CA VAL A 315 2.61 -16.92 1.21
C VAL A 315 1.39 -16.41 1.96
N ILE A 316 0.69 -17.28 2.70
CA ILE A 316 -0.51 -16.88 3.46
C ILE A 316 -0.14 -16.01 4.68
N TYR A 317 1.02 -16.23 5.29
CA TYR A 317 1.58 -15.30 6.28
C TYR A 317 1.86 -13.93 5.67
N GLY A 318 2.47 -13.88 4.48
CA GLY A 318 2.67 -12.64 3.72
C GLY A 318 1.36 -11.93 3.34
N GLU A 319 0.31 -12.68 2.97
CA GLU A 319 -1.04 -12.15 2.76
C GLU A 319 -1.58 -11.49 4.04
N ALA A 320 -1.42 -12.12 5.20
CA ALA A 320 -1.85 -11.58 6.48
C ALA A 320 -1.08 -10.30 6.88
N GLU A 321 0.25 -10.30 6.75
CA GLU A 321 1.09 -9.11 6.95
C GLU A 321 0.62 -7.94 6.07
N PHE A 322 0.45 -8.21 4.77
CA PHE A 322 0.04 -7.22 3.78
C PHE A 322 -1.36 -6.65 4.05
N LEU A 323 -2.29 -7.45 4.57
CA LEU A 323 -3.63 -7.00 4.97
C LEU A 323 -3.62 -6.12 6.24
N MET A 324 -2.65 -6.33 7.13
CA MET A 324 -2.55 -5.64 8.43
C MET A 324 -1.73 -4.33 8.33
N SER A 325 -0.57 -4.37 7.68
CA SER A 325 0.42 -3.29 7.66
C SER A 325 0.16 -2.29 6.55
N ARG A 326 -0.97 -1.57 6.62
CA ARG A 326 -1.46 -0.68 5.55
C ARG A 326 -0.51 0.45 5.16
N ASP A 327 0.27 0.95 6.12
CA ASP A 327 1.14 2.12 5.94
C ASP A 327 2.64 1.75 5.76
N ASP A 328 3.05 0.51 6.06
CA ASP A 328 4.38 -0.03 5.77
C ASP A 328 4.29 -1.44 5.17
N GLN A 329 4.47 -1.51 3.85
CA GLN A 329 4.40 -2.74 3.07
C GLN A 329 5.78 -3.29 2.68
N VAL A 330 6.87 -2.70 3.19
CA VAL A 330 8.25 -3.15 2.91
C VAL A 330 8.44 -4.59 3.36
N HIS A 331 7.89 -4.96 4.52
CA HIS A 331 7.99 -6.31 5.06
C HIS A 331 7.36 -7.36 4.12
N SER A 332 6.16 -7.08 3.59
CA SER A 332 5.46 -7.93 2.61
C SER A 332 6.28 -8.15 1.33
N TYR A 333 6.98 -7.11 0.85
CA TYR A 333 7.89 -7.20 -0.30
C TYR A 333 9.12 -8.08 0.00
N LEU A 334 9.73 -7.94 1.19
CA LEU A 334 10.85 -8.79 1.62
C LEU A 334 10.44 -10.26 1.80
N LEU A 335 9.25 -10.52 2.35
CA LEU A 335 8.69 -11.87 2.44
C LEU A 335 8.46 -12.48 1.05
N SER A 336 7.94 -11.71 0.09
CA SER A 336 7.84 -12.15 -1.31
C SER A 336 9.22 -12.56 -1.86
N ALA A 337 10.26 -11.74 -1.65
CA ALA A 337 11.61 -12.03 -2.12
C ALA A 337 12.16 -13.36 -1.58
N VAL A 338 11.94 -13.66 -0.29
CA VAL A 338 12.37 -14.94 0.29
C VAL A 338 11.53 -16.10 -0.25
N ALA A 339 10.23 -15.93 -0.45
CA ALA A 339 9.36 -16.95 -1.06
C ALA A 339 9.80 -17.28 -2.51
N VAL A 340 10.15 -16.28 -3.31
CA VAL A 340 10.75 -16.46 -4.66
C VAL A 340 12.03 -17.28 -4.56
N ARG A 341 12.97 -16.91 -3.68
CA ARG A 341 14.25 -17.64 -3.53
C ARG A 341 14.06 -19.09 -3.09
N LEU A 342 13.09 -19.37 -2.21
CA LEU A 342 12.73 -20.73 -1.82
C LEU A 342 12.07 -21.51 -2.97
N ALA A 343 11.17 -20.90 -3.73
CA ALA A 343 10.55 -21.50 -4.91
C ALA A 343 11.58 -21.86 -6.01
N LEU A 344 12.55 -20.98 -6.26
CA LEU A 344 13.67 -21.28 -7.17
C LEU A 344 14.48 -22.48 -6.69
N ARG A 345 14.78 -22.54 -5.38
CA ARG A 345 15.52 -23.66 -4.77
C ARG A 345 14.73 -24.98 -4.74
N MET A 346 13.40 -24.92 -4.75
CA MET A 346 12.51 -26.07 -4.97
C MET A 346 12.33 -26.42 -6.47
N GLY A 347 12.97 -25.66 -7.36
CA GLY A 347 12.88 -25.85 -8.82
C GLY A 347 11.52 -25.51 -9.42
N LEU A 348 10.70 -24.68 -8.77
CA LEU A 348 9.32 -24.37 -9.23
C LEU A 348 9.28 -23.59 -10.55
N HIS A 349 10.36 -22.89 -10.88
CA HIS A 349 10.56 -22.19 -12.16
C HIS A 349 10.82 -23.11 -13.36
N ARG A 350 10.98 -24.42 -13.13
CA ARG A 350 11.12 -25.42 -14.19
C ARG A 350 9.94 -26.39 -14.18
N ASP A 351 9.39 -26.68 -15.36
CA ASP A 351 8.25 -27.59 -15.44
C ASP A 351 8.65 -28.99 -14.97
N SER A 352 7.83 -29.57 -14.09
CA SER A 352 8.08 -30.89 -13.49
C SER A 352 8.26 -32.01 -14.52
N SER A 353 7.70 -31.87 -15.74
CA SER A 353 7.91 -32.82 -16.84
C SER A 353 9.34 -32.84 -17.41
N LYS A 354 10.15 -31.81 -17.15
CA LYS A 354 11.50 -31.62 -17.71
C LYS A 354 12.63 -31.86 -16.72
N LEU A 355 12.32 -31.99 -15.43
CA LEU A 355 13.31 -32.05 -14.35
C LEU A 355 14.03 -33.40 -14.17
N GLY A 356 13.74 -34.41 -15.00
CA GLY A 356 14.33 -35.75 -14.93
C GLY A 356 13.87 -36.61 -13.74
N THR A 357 13.56 -35.98 -12.61
CA THR A 357 12.87 -36.59 -11.47
C THR A 357 11.41 -36.91 -11.83
N LYS A 358 10.94 -38.10 -11.47
CA LYS A 358 9.54 -38.50 -11.61
C LYS A 358 8.67 -37.87 -10.52
N PHE A 359 8.17 -36.67 -10.78
CA PHE A 359 7.04 -36.12 -10.03
C PHE A 359 5.74 -36.82 -10.42
N THR A 360 4.83 -37.01 -9.47
CA THR A 360 3.45 -37.41 -9.76
C THR A 360 2.71 -36.29 -10.53
N PRO A 361 1.63 -36.59 -11.26
CA PRO A 361 0.81 -35.57 -11.91
C PRO A 361 0.23 -34.57 -10.91
N PHE A 362 -0.14 -35.04 -9.71
CA PHE A 362 -0.58 -34.23 -8.58
C PHE A 362 0.47 -33.21 -8.12
N GLU A 363 1.71 -33.67 -7.89
CA GLU A 363 2.81 -32.80 -7.49
C GLU A 363 3.16 -31.82 -8.60
N ALA A 364 3.14 -32.26 -9.87
CA ALA A 364 3.40 -31.41 -11.02
C ALA A 364 2.39 -30.25 -11.11
N GLU A 365 1.09 -30.52 -10.93
CA GLU A 365 0.04 -29.49 -10.92
C GLU A 365 0.17 -28.57 -9.69
N SER A 366 0.40 -29.14 -8.50
CA SER A 366 0.58 -28.36 -7.26
C SER A 366 1.77 -27.40 -7.38
N ARG A 367 2.88 -27.85 -8.00
CA ARG A 367 4.08 -27.03 -8.28
C ARG A 367 3.77 -25.90 -9.27
N ARG A 368 3.00 -26.16 -10.34
CA ARG A 368 2.54 -25.13 -11.28
C ARG A 368 1.66 -24.10 -10.59
N ARG A 369 0.65 -24.53 -9.81
CA ARG A 369 -0.24 -23.63 -9.06
C ARG A 369 0.54 -22.71 -8.12
N MET A 370 1.50 -23.26 -7.38
CA MET A 370 2.37 -22.48 -6.48
C MET A 370 3.22 -21.45 -7.25
N TRP A 371 3.92 -21.86 -8.31
CA TRP A 371 4.73 -20.95 -9.13
C TRP A 371 3.88 -19.82 -9.73
N HIS A 372 2.72 -20.17 -10.30
CA HIS A 372 1.77 -19.24 -10.89
C HIS A 372 1.22 -18.20 -9.90
N HIS A 373 1.10 -18.57 -8.62
CA HIS A 373 0.74 -17.63 -7.56
C HIS A 373 1.92 -16.72 -7.17
N ILE A 374 3.12 -17.28 -7.01
CA ILE A 374 4.33 -16.53 -6.65
C ILE A 374 4.69 -15.50 -7.74
N ASN A 375 4.49 -15.82 -9.02
CA ASN A 375 4.64 -14.88 -10.14
C ASN A 375 3.74 -13.64 -10.00
N GLN A 376 2.48 -13.85 -9.60
CA GLN A 376 1.54 -12.75 -9.37
C GLN A 376 1.86 -11.97 -8.09
N LEU A 377 2.30 -12.63 -7.03
CA LEU A 377 2.65 -12.00 -5.76
C LEU A 377 3.88 -11.08 -5.90
N ASP A 378 4.96 -11.57 -6.52
CA ASP A 378 6.18 -10.81 -6.79
C ASP A 378 5.88 -9.55 -7.61
N LEU A 379 5.09 -9.71 -8.67
CA LEU A 379 4.67 -8.61 -9.53
C LEU A 379 3.89 -7.55 -8.74
N LEU A 380 2.87 -7.95 -7.98
CA LEU A 380 2.02 -7.02 -7.21
C LEU A 380 2.79 -6.29 -6.11
N ALA A 381 3.65 -6.99 -5.37
CA ALA A 381 4.49 -6.37 -4.34
C ALA A 381 5.46 -5.35 -4.94
N SER A 382 6.06 -5.67 -6.09
CA SER A 382 6.98 -4.80 -6.82
C SER A 382 6.26 -3.59 -7.43
N PHE A 383 5.07 -3.78 -8.01
CA PHE A 383 4.18 -2.69 -8.47
C PHE A 383 3.74 -1.75 -7.35
N HIS A 384 3.56 -2.26 -6.13
CA HIS A 384 3.14 -1.46 -5.00
C HIS A 384 4.28 -0.56 -4.51
N ILE A 385 5.45 -1.15 -4.26
CA ILE A 385 6.61 -0.46 -3.70
C ILE A 385 7.45 0.28 -4.76
N GLY A 386 7.12 0.08 -6.04
CA GLY A 386 7.75 0.76 -7.17
C GLY A 386 9.18 0.30 -7.46
N LEU A 387 9.47 -0.98 -7.21
CA LEU A 387 10.75 -1.63 -7.53
C LEU A 387 10.58 -2.59 -8.71
N PRO A 388 11.67 -3.00 -9.39
CA PRO A 388 11.63 -4.09 -10.36
C PRO A 388 11.25 -5.41 -9.67
N GLY A 389 10.43 -6.24 -10.35
CA GLY A 389 10.17 -7.60 -9.92
C GLY A 389 11.38 -8.52 -10.12
N MET A 390 11.45 -9.59 -9.34
CA MET A 390 12.56 -10.55 -9.40
C MET A 390 12.36 -11.60 -10.49
N ILE A 391 11.10 -11.95 -10.80
CA ILE A 391 10.78 -13.11 -11.63
C ILE A 391 10.89 -12.81 -13.13
N GLN A 392 10.65 -11.58 -13.58
CA GLN A 392 10.70 -11.22 -15.01
C GLN A 392 12.10 -11.38 -15.60
N MET A 393 13.15 -11.39 -14.75
CA MET A 393 14.54 -11.64 -15.15
C MET A 393 14.93 -13.12 -15.12
N ILE A 394 13.99 -14.03 -14.82
CA ILE A 394 14.23 -15.46 -14.64
C ILE A 394 13.60 -16.23 -15.80
N ASP A 395 14.45 -16.89 -16.59
CA ASP A 395 14.01 -17.90 -17.55
C ASP A 395 13.27 -19.03 -16.82
N SER A 396 11.95 -19.07 -17.02
CA SER A 396 11.05 -20.07 -16.46
C SER A 396 10.28 -20.74 -17.58
N ASP A 397 10.20 -22.07 -17.51
CA ASP A 397 9.55 -22.89 -18.54
C ASP A 397 8.43 -23.77 -17.99
N THR A 398 7.99 -23.45 -16.76
CA THR A 398 6.83 -23.98 -16.04
C THR A 398 5.55 -23.60 -16.77
N LEU A 399 4.74 -24.60 -17.11
CA LEU A 399 3.46 -24.38 -17.79
C LEU A 399 2.43 -23.76 -16.83
N PRO A 400 1.45 -22.99 -17.35
CA PRO A 400 0.32 -22.55 -16.54
C PRO A 400 -0.44 -23.75 -15.94
N PRO A 401 -1.07 -23.59 -14.77
CA PRO A 401 -1.94 -24.61 -14.18
C PRO A 401 -3.11 -25.00 -15.10
N ARG A 402 -3.74 -26.15 -14.86
CA ARG A 402 -4.95 -26.55 -15.59
C ARG A 402 -6.20 -25.95 -14.95
N ASN A 403 -7.23 -25.68 -15.77
CA ASN A 403 -8.56 -25.25 -15.32
C ASN A 403 -9.31 -26.48 -14.75
N LEU A 404 -8.97 -26.86 -13.52
CA LEU A 404 -9.51 -28.02 -12.79
C LEU A 404 -10.10 -27.58 -11.43
N LEU A 405 -11.11 -28.30 -10.99
CA LEU A 405 -11.57 -28.35 -9.60
C LEU A 405 -10.57 -29.19 -8.78
N ASP A 406 -10.62 -29.05 -7.46
CA ASP A 406 -9.81 -29.91 -6.57
C ASP A 406 -10.41 -31.32 -6.45
N GLU A 407 -11.68 -31.51 -6.81
CA GLU A 407 -12.35 -32.80 -6.79
C GLU A 407 -12.03 -33.68 -8.02
N ASP A 408 -11.31 -33.15 -9.02
CA ASP A 408 -10.99 -33.90 -10.26
C ASP A 408 -9.73 -34.78 -10.17
N PHE A 409 -8.86 -34.55 -9.18
CA PHE A 409 -7.56 -35.20 -9.07
C PHE A 409 -7.11 -35.26 -7.61
N ASP A 410 -6.23 -36.22 -7.28
CA ASP A 410 -5.71 -36.42 -5.92
C ASP A 410 -4.28 -36.96 -5.97
N GLU A 411 -3.73 -37.34 -4.80
CA GLU A 411 -2.35 -37.82 -4.69
C GLU A 411 -2.09 -39.16 -5.39
N ASP A 412 -3.15 -39.91 -5.72
CA ASP A 412 -3.08 -41.25 -6.31
C ASP A 412 -3.31 -41.22 -7.84
N CYS A 413 -3.60 -40.06 -8.42
CA CYS A 413 -3.82 -39.91 -9.86
C CYS A 413 -2.58 -40.24 -10.71
N THR A 414 -2.76 -41.07 -11.74
CA THR A 414 -1.69 -41.47 -12.68
C THR A 414 -1.57 -40.53 -13.89
N GLU A 415 -2.62 -39.78 -14.18
CA GLU A 415 -2.65 -38.69 -15.17
C GLU A 415 -3.60 -37.57 -14.70
N LEU A 416 -3.36 -36.33 -15.14
CA LEU A 416 -4.28 -35.22 -14.90
C LEU A 416 -5.39 -35.20 -15.95
N PRO A 417 -6.66 -34.96 -15.56
CA PRO A 417 -7.76 -34.70 -16.48
C PRO A 417 -7.46 -33.52 -17.43
N PRO A 418 -8.06 -33.49 -18.63
CA PRO A 418 -7.92 -32.35 -19.55
C PRO A 418 -8.42 -31.05 -18.90
N SER A 419 -7.76 -29.94 -19.21
CA SER A 419 -8.20 -28.62 -18.73
C SER A 419 -9.58 -28.28 -19.27
N ARG A 420 -10.48 -27.78 -18.42
CA ARG A 420 -11.78 -27.26 -18.86
C ARG A 420 -11.64 -26.07 -19.79
N PRO A 421 -12.61 -25.84 -20.70
CA PRO A 421 -12.65 -24.64 -21.54
C PRO A 421 -12.83 -23.38 -20.68
N GLU A 422 -12.40 -22.22 -21.19
CA GLU A 422 -12.52 -20.95 -20.45
C GLU A 422 -13.96 -20.45 -20.27
N SER A 423 -14.92 -21.02 -21.01
CA SER A 423 -16.35 -20.82 -20.79
C SER A 423 -16.86 -21.46 -19.50
N GLU A 424 -16.15 -22.44 -18.93
CA GLU A 424 -16.48 -23.09 -17.68
C GLU A 424 -15.68 -22.48 -16.53
N MET A 425 -16.39 -21.72 -15.69
CA MET A 425 -15.82 -21.01 -14.55
C MET A 425 -15.54 -21.97 -13.38
N THR A 426 -14.28 -22.02 -12.96
CA THR A 426 -13.79 -22.77 -11.79
C THR A 426 -13.09 -21.81 -10.80
N PRO A 427 -12.67 -22.28 -9.60
CA PRO A 427 -11.78 -21.51 -8.73
C PRO A 427 -10.46 -21.08 -9.42
N MET A 428 -9.95 -21.86 -10.37
CA MET A 428 -8.72 -21.57 -11.11
C MET A 428 -8.89 -20.47 -12.17
N SER A 429 -10.09 -20.25 -12.71
CA SER A 429 -10.31 -19.35 -13.85
C SER A 429 -9.85 -17.91 -13.58
N TYR A 430 -10.02 -17.40 -12.34
CA TYR A 430 -9.50 -16.08 -11.95
C TYR A 430 -7.96 -16.04 -11.97
N ALA A 431 -7.31 -17.05 -11.39
CA ALA A 431 -5.85 -17.11 -11.32
C ALA A 431 -5.21 -17.24 -12.72
N LEU A 432 -5.80 -18.04 -13.60
CA LEU A 432 -5.34 -18.20 -14.99
C LEU A 432 -5.53 -16.91 -15.80
N CYS A 433 -6.71 -16.31 -15.72
CA CYS A 433 -7.04 -15.05 -16.39
C CYS A 433 -6.14 -13.89 -15.93
N LYS A 434 -5.96 -13.74 -14.61
CA LYS A 434 -5.07 -12.71 -14.04
C LYS A 434 -3.60 -12.98 -14.42
N GLY A 435 -3.16 -14.24 -14.39
CA GLY A 435 -1.81 -14.65 -14.79
C GLY A 435 -1.41 -14.14 -16.17
N ARG A 436 -2.23 -14.39 -17.21
CA ARG A 436 -1.96 -13.89 -18.57
C ARG A 436 -1.79 -12.37 -18.65
N LEU A 437 -2.56 -11.64 -17.84
CA LEU A 437 -2.48 -10.19 -17.77
C LEU A 437 -1.25 -9.72 -16.98
N SER A 438 -0.88 -10.47 -15.93
CA SER A 438 0.35 -10.30 -15.16
C SER A 438 1.62 -10.55 -15.97
N ASP A 439 1.61 -11.49 -16.92
CA ASP A 439 2.77 -11.76 -17.79
C ASP A 439 3.14 -10.50 -18.61
N VAL A 440 2.17 -9.91 -19.32
CA VAL A 440 2.37 -8.67 -20.08
C VAL A 440 2.65 -7.47 -19.17
N ALA A 441 2.00 -7.39 -18.01
CA ALA A 441 2.27 -6.36 -17.00
C ALA A 441 3.71 -6.45 -16.44
N GLY A 442 4.31 -7.65 -16.40
CA GLY A 442 5.70 -7.88 -16.07
C GLY A 442 6.67 -7.26 -17.09
N GLU A 443 6.44 -7.50 -18.38
CA GLU A 443 7.23 -6.89 -19.45
C GLU A 443 7.09 -5.35 -19.46
N ILE A 444 5.90 -4.85 -19.16
CA ILE A 444 5.64 -3.42 -18.95
C ILE A 444 6.42 -2.88 -17.76
N MET A 445 6.46 -3.60 -16.62
CA MET A 445 7.24 -3.23 -15.44
C MET A 445 8.75 -3.13 -15.76
N VAL A 446 9.31 -4.13 -16.45
CA VAL A 446 10.71 -4.11 -16.91
C VAL A 446 10.96 -2.89 -17.81
N THR A 447 10.07 -2.68 -18.79
CA THR A 447 10.16 -1.59 -19.77
C THR A 447 10.05 -0.21 -19.13
N ALA A 448 9.14 -0.04 -18.16
CA ALA A 448 8.95 1.21 -17.43
C ALA A 448 10.15 1.57 -16.55
N ASN A 449 10.87 0.58 -16.01
CA ASN A 449 12.09 0.79 -15.22
C ASN A 449 13.38 0.97 -16.05
N LYS A 450 13.34 0.85 -17.39
CA LYS A 450 14.49 1.16 -18.25
C LYS A 450 14.93 2.62 -18.04
N LEU A 451 16.25 2.82 -17.87
CA LEU A 451 16.87 4.13 -17.67
C LEU A 451 16.70 5.04 -18.89
N GLN A 452 16.87 4.48 -20.09
CA GLN A 452 16.63 5.16 -21.36
C GLN A 452 15.17 5.00 -21.78
N LEU A 453 14.66 5.96 -22.54
CA LEU A 453 13.31 5.89 -23.11
C LEU A 453 13.26 4.77 -24.17
N PRO A 454 12.38 3.76 -24.04
CA PRO A 454 12.28 2.69 -25.03
C PRO A 454 11.79 3.23 -26.40
N PRO A 455 12.12 2.55 -27.52
CA PRO A 455 11.56 2.88 -28.83
C PRO A 455 10.03 2.89 -28.80
N TYR A 456 9.40 3.90 -29.41
CA TYR A 456 7.94 4.05 -29.26
C TYR A 456 7.13 2.89 -29.86
N SER A 457 7.68 2.19 -30.86
CA SER A 457 7.11 0.95 -31.39
C SER A 457 7.03 -0.18 -30.35
N GLU A 458 7.98 -0.26 -29.41
CA GLU A 458 7.96 -1.23 -28.30
C GLU A 458 6.79 -0.94 -27.34
N ILE A 459 6.54 0.35 -27.08
CA ILE A 459 5.45 0.83 -26.22
C ILE A 459 4.09 0.53 -26.84
N LEU A 460 3.92 0.80 -28.15
CA LEU A 460 2.68 0.49 -28.86
C LEU A 460 2.45 -1.02 -28.98
N LYS A 461 3.51 -1.82 -29.14
CA LYS A 461 3.43 -3.29 -29.12
C LYS A 461 2.90 -3.79 -27.78
N LEU A 462 3.48 -3.34 -26.66
CA LEU A 462 3.07 -3.77 -25.31
C LEU A 462 1.64 -3.34 -24.96
N ASP A 463 1.17 -2.15 -25.39
CA ASP A 463 -0.24 -1.74 -25.20
C ASP A 463 -1.20 -2.61 -26.03
N SER A 464 -0.79 -3.04 -27.23
CA SER A 464 -1.56 -3.98 -28.06
C SER A 464 -1.64 -5.37 -27.42
N GLU A 465 -0.51 -5.92 -26.95
CA GLU A 465 -0.46 -7.23 -26.27
C GLU A 465 -1.26 -7.22 -24.97
N LEU A 466 -1.21 -6.13 -24.20
CA LEU A 466 -1.98 -5.95 -22.97
C LEU A 466 -3.49 -5.87 -23.24
N ARG A 467 -3.91 -5.22 -24.33
CA ARG A 467 -5.31 -5.19 -24.77
C ARG A 467 -5.77 -6.56 -25.21
N GLU A 468 -5.00 -7.27 -26.02
CA GLU A 468 -5.34 -8.63 -26.45
C GLU A 468 -5.48 -9.60 -25.25
N ALA A 469 -4.62 -9.45 -24.23
CA ALA A 469 -4.74 -10.19 -22.98
C ALA A 469 -6.02 -9.84 -22.20
N TYR A 470 -6.44 -8.58 -22.19
CA TYR A 470 -7.68 -8.13 -21.56
C TYR A 470 -8.94 -8.52 -22.35
N ASP A 471 -8.87 -8.54 -23.68
CA ASP A 471 -9.94 -8.98 -24.58
C ASP A 471 -10.23 -10.49 -24.44
N LYS A 472 -9.26 -11.26 -23.92
CA LYS A 472 -9.40 -12.67 -23.51
C LYS A 472 -9.88 -12.87 -22.06
N VAL A 473 -10.19 -11.81 -21.32
CA VAL A 473 -10.83 -11.92 -19.98
C VAL A 473 -12.29 -12.37 -20.16
N PRO A 474 -12.75 -13.47 -19.51
CA PRO A 474 -14.15 -13.88 -19.57
C PRO A 474 -15.07 -12.76 -19.04
N SER A 475 -16.26 -12.58 -19.63
CA SER A 475 -17.19 -11.50 -19.23
C SER A 475 -17.62 -11.61 -17.76
N GLN A 476 -17.63 -12.82 -17.19
CA GLN A 476 -17.88 -13.04 -15.76
C GLN A 476 -16.80 -12.43 -14.85
N LEU A 477 -15.58 -12.21 -15.35
CA LEU A 477 -14.43 -11.60 -14.68
C LEU A 477 -14.07 -10.20 -15.19
N ARG A 478 -14.76 -9.69 -16.22
CA ARG A 478 -14.56 -8.34 -16.75
C ARG A 478 -15.43 -7.33 -16.00
N LEU A 479 -14.95 -6.09 -15.91
CA LEU A 479 -15.70 -4.95 -15.37
C LEU A 479 -16.15 -4.04 -16.54
N ASP A 480 -17.10 -4.54 -17.34
CA ASP A 480 -17.62 -3.86 -18.54
C ASP A 480 -18.53 -2.68 -18.20
N ASN A 481 -19.35 -2.82 -17.15
CA ASN A 481 -20.30 -1.81 -16.73
C ASN A 481 -19.61 -0.74 -15.86
N SER A 482 -20.07 0.52 -15.98
CA SER A 482 -19.69 1.62 -15.08
C SER A 482 -20.27 1.49 -13.67
N GLU A 483 -20.92 0.36 -13.36
CA GLU A 483 -21.66 0.07 -12.13
C GLU A 483 -21.46 -1.41 -11.72
N ILE A 484 -21.67 -1.70 -10.44
CA ILE A 484 -21.60 -3.05 -9.86
C ILE A 484 -23.01 -3.66 -9.92
N ASN A 485 -23.15 -4.91 -10.40
CA ASN A 485 -24.48 -5.51 -10.49
C ASN A 485 -24.95 -5.94 -9.09
N VAL A 486 -26.21 -5.64 -8.76
CA VAL A 486 -26.81 -5.90 -7.43
C VAL A 486 -26.76 -7.39 -7.01
N THR A 487 -26.68 -8.30 -7.99
CA THR A 487 -26.61 -9.75 -7.79
C THR A 487 -25.19 -10.31 -7.73
N ASP A 488 -24.15 -9.50 -7.92
CA ASP A 488 -22.76 -9.98 -7.85
C ASP A 488 -22.36 -10.30 -6.41
N SER A 489 -21.71 -11.44 -6.19
CA SER A 489 -21.14 -11.77 -4.88
C SER A 489 -19.87 -10.95 -4.60
N PRO A 490 -19.51 -10.69 -3.32
CA PRO A 490 -18.31 -9.93 -2.97
C PRO A 490 -17.03 -10.46 -3.65
N SER A 491 -16.87 -11.78 -3.68
CA SER A 491 -15.76 -12.45 -4.39
C SER A 491 -15.71 -12.10 -5.88
N THR A 492 -16.84 -12.11 -6.57
CA THR A 492 -16.92 -11.78 -8.00
C THR A 492 -16.58 -10.31 -8.25
N ILE A 493 -17.10 -9.41 -7.41
CA ILE A 493 -16.84 -7.98 -7.48
C ILE A 493 -15.33 -7.71 -7.32
N LEU A 494 -14.71 -8.22 -6.24
CA LEU A 494 -13.28 -8.04 -5.96
C LEU A 494 -12.38 -8.59 -7.09
N LYS A 495 -12.71 -9.76 -7.64
CA LYS A 495 -11.99 -10.35 -8.78
C LYS A 495 -12.06 -9.48 -10.04
N ARG A 496 -13.25 -8.97 -10.39
CA ARG A 496 -13.44 -8.03 -11.51
C ARG A 496 -12.63 -6.76 -11.32
N PHE A 497 -12.68 -6.17 -10.13
CA PHE A 497 -11.90 -4.96 -9.83
C PHE A 497 -10.40 -5.18 -9.96
N SER A 498 -9.85 -6.30 -9.48
CA SER A 498 -8.41 -6.54 -9.59
C SER A 498 -7.95 -6.76 -11.04
N VAL A 499 -8.62 -7.63 -11.82
CA VAL A 499 -8.27 -7.82 -13.25
C VAL A 499 -8.35 -6.49 -14.01
N SER A 500 -9.42 -5.74 -13.79
CA SER A 500 -9.64 -4.46 -14.48
C SER A 500 -8.67 -3.36 -14.04
N SER A 501 -8.26 -3.34 -12.77
CA SER A 501 -7.34 -2.33 -12.25
C SER A 501 -5.88 -2.63 -12.60
N LEU A 502 -5.47 -3.90 -12.63
CA LEU A 502 -4.17 -4.33 -13.16
C LEU A 502 -3.98 -3.92 -14.63
N PHE A 503 -5.03 -4.06 -15.45
CA PHE A 503 -5.03 -3.62 -16.85
C PHE A 503 -4.74 -2.12 -17.00
N GLU A 504 -5.55 -1.25 -16.38
CA GLU A 504 -5.36 0.20 -16.54
C GLU A 504 -4.08 0.69 -15.87
N LYS A 505 -3.67 0.09 -14.74
CA LYS A 505 -2.36 0.39 -14.11
C LYS A 505 -1.21 0.18 -15.09
N SER A 506 -1.22 -0.96 -15.78
CA SER A 506 -0.19 -1.30 -16.74
C SER A 506 -0.19 -0.31 -17.91
N ARG A 507 -1.37 0.11 -18.39
CA ARG A 507 -1.49 1.20 -19.39
C ARG A 507 -0.96 2.54 -18.89
N CYS A 508 -1.33 2.98 -17.68
CA CYS A 508 -0.82 4.21 -17.05
C CYS A 508 0.71 4.18 -16.96
N MET A 509 1.27 3.08 -16.46
CA MET A 509 2.72 2.89 -16.28
C MET A 509 3.46 2.91 -17.62
N LEU A 510 2.99 2.15 -18.60
CA LEU A 510 3.57 2.02 -19.94
C LEU A 510 3.67 3.38 -20.66
N HIS A 511 2.60 4.18 -20.60
CA HIS A 511 2.53 5.45 -21.31
C HIS A 511 3.05 6.66 -20.52
N ARG A 512 3.30 6.54 -19.20
CA ARG A 512 3.69 7.66 -18.31
C ARG A 512 4.82 8.52 -18.87
N LYS A 513 5.95 7.90 -19.25
CA LYS A 513 7.16 8.59 -19.74
C LYS A 513 6.95 9.40 -21.05
N PHE A 514 5.80 9.22 -21.72
CA PHE A 514 5.43 9.91 -22.95
C PHE A 514 4.37 11.01 -22.76
N LEU A 515 3.71 11.07 -21.59
CA LEU A 515 2.60 11.99 -21.30
C LEU A 515 3.00 13.46 -21.48
N MET A 516 4.18 13.84 -20.96
CA MET A 516 4.71 15.21 -21.08
C MET A 516 5.40 15.46 -22.43
N LYS A 517 5.90 14.43 -23.10
CA LYS A 517 6.52 14.57 -24.43
C LYS A 517 5.49 14.88 -25.52
N ALA A 518 4.26 14.41 -25.35
CA ALA A 518 3.14 14.66 -26.28
C ALA A 518 2.70 16.13 -26.41
N TRP A 519 3.30 17.08 -25.69
CA TRP A 519 3.13 18.52 -25.91
C TRP A 519 4.07 19.08 -26.99
N GLU A 520 5.24 18.47 -27.17
CA GLU A 520 6.28 18.86 -28.12
C GLU A 520 6.30 17.94 -29.36
N HIS A 521 5.91 16.68 -29.16
CA HIS A 521 6.00 15.58 -30.11
C HIS A 521 4.60 14.98 -30.39
N PRO A 522 3.91 15.40 -31.46
CA PRO A 522 2.56 14.94 -31.81
C PRO A 522 2.43 13.42 -31.98
N GLU A 523 3.52 12.72 -32.34
CA GLU A 523 3.58 11.27 -32.44
C GLU A 523 3.21 10.54 -31.14
N TYR A 524 3.40 11.17 -29.97
CA TYR A 524 3.07 10.60 -28.67
C TYR A 524 1.64 10.94 -28.19
N TYR A 525 0.82 11.59 -29.00
CA TYR A 525 -0.55 11.97 -28.63
C TYR A 525 -1.39 10.79 -28.13
N TYR A 526 -1.25 9.63 -28.78
CA TYR A 526 -1.91 8.39 -28.37
C TYR A 526 -1.56 7.98 -26.93
N SER A 527 -0.28 8.06 -26.54
CA SER A 527 0.14 7.75 -25.15
C SER A 527 -0.51 8.68 -24.13
N LYS A 528 -0.67 9.96 -24.48
CA LYS A 528 -1.34 10.95 -23.63
C LYS A 528 -2.82 10.61 -23.47
N GLU A 529 -3.51 10.24 -24.54
CA GLU A 529 -4.91 9.79 -24.45
C GLU A 529 -5.05 8.49 -23.67
N ALA A 530 -4.23 7.47 -23.97
CA ALA A 530 -4.27 6.17 -23.30
C ALA A 530 -3.99 6.28 -21.79
N ALA A 531 -2.98 7.05 -21.39
CA ALA A 531 -2.67 7.29 -19.97
C ALA A 531 -3.79 8.06 -19.25
N LEU A 532 -4.39 9.06 -19.89
CA LEU A 532 -5.48 9.85 -19.29
C LEU A 532 -6.77 9.02 -19.18
N ASP A 533 -7.11 8.24 -20.20
CA ASP A 533 -8.24 7.30 -20.20
C ASP A 533 -8.11 6.26 -19.08
N ALA A 534 -6.96 5.57 -19.02
CA ALA A 534 -6.66 4.59 -17.99
C ALA A 534 -6.70 5.20 -16.57
N SER A 535 -6.13 6.40 -16.38
CA SER A 535 -6.13 7.10 -15.09
C SER A 535 -7.55 7.49 -14.64
N MET A 536 -8.39 7.97 -15.56
CA MET A 536 -9.79 8.31 -15.25
C MET A 536 -10.62 7.05 -14.94
N LYS A 537 -10.38 5.94 -15.63
CA LYS A 537 -11.02 4.65 -15.32
C LYS A 537 -10.61 4.11 -13.95
N LEU A 538 -9.33 4.23 -13.56
CA LEU A 538 -8.87 3.89 -12.21
C LEU A 538 -9.56 4.74 -11.14
N LEU A 539 -9.63 6.07 -11.32
CA LEU A 539 -10.31 6.98 -10.38
C LEU A 539 -11.81 6.68 -10.26
N HIS A 540 -12.50 6.42 -11.37
CA HIS A 540 -13.91 6.01 -11.37
C HIS A 540 -14.12 4.72 -10.58
N ARG A 541 -13.30 3.70 -10.84
CA ARG A 541 -13.35 2.40 -10.16
C ARG A 541 -13.00 2.49 -8.68
N GLN A 542 -12.07 3.38 -8.30
CA GLN A 542 -11.76 3.68 -6.91
C GLN A 542 -12.97 4.31 -6.19
N GLY A 543 -13.73 5.18 -6.87
CA GLY A 543 -15.02 5.69 -6.38
C GLY A 543 -16.07 4.58 -6.20
N LEU A 544 -16.26 3.73 -7.21
CA LEU A 544 -17.20 2.60 -7.15
C LEU A 544 -16.89 1.63 -6.02
N ILE A 545 -15.62 1.22 -5.86
CA ILE A 545 -15.25 0.24 -4.84
C ILE A 545 -15.30 0.84 -3.43
N HIS A 546 -15.04 2.14 -3.28
CA HIS A 546 -15.25 2.85 -2.02
C HIS A 546 -16.74 2.92 -1.67
N GLN A 547 -17.62 3.22 -2.63
CA GLN A 547 -19.08 3.18 -2.41
C GLN A 547 -19.55 1.75 -2.06
N ALA A 548 -19.03 0.74 -2.74
CA ALA A 548 -19.33 -0.66 -2.46
C ALA A 548 -18.88 -1.10 -1.06
N ALA A 549 -17.71 -0.64 -0.63
CA ALA A 549 -17.15 -0.87 0.70
C ALA A 549 -17.69 0.07 1.79
N SER A 550 -18.62 0.98 1.47
CA SER A 550 -19.24 1.86 2.45
C SER A 550 -20.30 1.13 3.27
N PRO A 551 -20.66 1.59 4.49
CA PRO A 551 -21.63 0.89 5.31
C PRO A 551 -22.97 0.66 4.59
N GLY A 552 -23.42 -0.60 4.52
CA GLY A 552 -24.62 -1.01 3.79
C GLY A 552 -24.39 -1.33 2.29
N GLY A 553 -23.19 -1.13 1.76
CA GLY A 553 -22.80 -1.56 0.42
C GLY A 553 -22.41 -3.04 0.34
N PRO A 554 -22.34 -3.62 -0.88
CA PRO A 554 -22.10 -5.06 -1.09
C PRO A 554 -20.72 -5.57 -0.66
N LEU A 555 -19.76 -4.68 -0.37
CA LEU A 555 -18.42 -5.02 0.15
C LEU A 555 -18.18 -4.45 1.56
N ALA A 556 -19.24 -4.08 2.29
CA ALA A 556 -19.11 -3.44 3.61
C ALA A 556 -18.39 -4.32 4.64
N LEU A 557 -18.51 -5.65 4.51
CA LEU A 557 -17.87 -6.64 5.38
C LEU A 557 -16.45 -7.01 4.88
N ASP A 558 -16.25 -6.99 3.57
CA ASP A 558 -15.01 -7.39 2.89
C ASP A 558 -13.90 -6.30 2.87
N ARG A 559 -14.01 -5.23 3.66
CA ARG A 559 -13.08 -4.07 3.68
C ARG A 559 -11.56 -4.38 3.72
N PRO A 560 -11.05 -5.44 4.37
CA PRO A 560 -9.63 -5.81 4.29
C PRO A 560 -9.28 -6.36 2.92
N MET A 561 -10.15 -7.21 2.37
CA MET A 561 -10.00 -7.78 1.03
C MET A 561 -10.18 -6.72 -0.05
N VAL A 562 -11.02 -5.71 0.17
CA VAL A 562 -11.06 -4.51 -0.70
C VAL A 562 -9.68 -3.87 -0.78
N SER A 563 -8.95 -3.72 0.33
CA SER A 563 -7.54 -3.31 0.24
C SER A 563 -6.74 -4.30 -0.60
N PHE A 564 -6.71 -5.60 -0.28
CA PHE A 564 -5.94 -6.61 -1.04
C PHE A 564 -6.14 -6.53 -2.57
N PHE A 565 -7.40 -6.55 -3.02
CA PHE A 565 -7.75 -6.54 -4.44
C PHE A 565 -7.72 -5.13 -5.07
N ALA A 566 -7.76 -4.05 -4.27
CA ALA A 566 -7.61 -2.66 -4.72
C ALA A 566 -6.20 -2.09 -4.54
N PHE A 567 -5.21 -2.88 -4.08
CA PHE A 567 -3.78 -2.51 -4.22
C PHE A 567 -3.38 -2.37 -5.70
N ASP A 568 -4.24 -2.81 -6.63
CA ASP A 568 -4.25 -2.38 -8.03
C ASP A 568 -4.67 -0.90 -8.23
N THR A 569 -4.69 -0.05 -7.19
CA THR A 569 -4.76 1.42 -7.28
C THR A 569 -3.61 2.07 -6.48
N GLN A 570 -2.66 2.73 -7.17
CA GLN A 570 -1.52 3.40 -6.53
C GLN A 570 -1.89 4.71 -5.78
N PHE A 571 -3.14 5.17 -5.91
CA PHE A 571 -3.65 6.39 -5.27
C PHE A 571 -4.18 6.17 -3.84
N SER A 572 -3.97 4.99 -3.24
CA SER A 572 -4.47 4.66 -1.89
C SER A 572 -3.59 5.14 -0.73
N SER A 573 -2.52 5.92 -0.97
CA SER A 573 -1.83 6.65 0.10
C SER A 573 -2.70 7.80 0.68
N CYS A 574 -3.75 8.21 -0.04
CA CYS A 574 -4.93 8.75 0.63
C CYS A 574 -5.65 7.61 1.35
N SER A 575 -5.66 7.67 2.69
CA SER A 575 -6.49 6.80 3.53
C SER A 575 -7.95 6.77 3.07
N TYR A 576 -8.70 5.74 3.48
CA TYR A 576 -10.13 5.62 3.19
C TYR A 576 -10.94 6.89 3.50
N ASP A 577 -10.48 7.72 4.45
CA ASP A 577 -11.11 8.97 4.89
C ASP A 577 -10.89 10.15 3.93
N ASN A 578 -9.92 10.05 3.01
CA ASN A 578 -9.59 11.10 2.03
C ASN A 578 -10.09 10.79 0.61
N LEU A 579 -10.45 9.54 0.31
CA LEU A 579 -11.07 9.15 -0.99
C LEU A 579 -12.27 10.04 -1.40
N PRO A 580 -13.20 10.43 -0.51
CA PRO A 580 -14.32 11.31 -0.88
C PRO A 580 -13.85 12.64 -1.49
N LYS A 581 -12.78 13.25 -0.96
CA LYS A 581 -12.24 14.53 -1.45
C LYS A 581 -11.59 14.39 -2.83
N CYS A 582 -10.95 13.25 -3.09
CA CYS A 582 -10.41 12.92 -4.41
C CYS A 582 -11.54 12.69 -5.43
N TYR A 583 -12.62 12.02 -5.01
CA TYR A 583 -13.79 11.75 -5.86
C TYR A 583 -14.62 13.02 -6.15
N GLU A 584 -14.81 13.92 -5.18
CA GLU A 584 -15.43 15.24 -5.39
C GLU A 584 -14.61 16.09 -6.39
N ARG A 585 -13.27 16.08 -6.28
CA ARG A 585 -12.38 16.70 -7.28
C ARG A 585 -12.54 16.06 -8.66
N TYR A 586 -12.64 14.72 -8.74
CA TYR A 586 -12.88 14.00 -9.99
C TYR A 586 -14.22 14.40 -10.64
N GLN A 587 -15.32 14.48 -9.87
CA GLN A 587 -16.62 14.92 -10.39
C GLN A 587 -16.55 16.35 -10.95
N GLY A 588 -15.89 17.27 -10.24
CA GLY A 588 -15.64 18.63 -10.72
C GLY A 588 -14.83 18.66 -12.03
N PHE A 589 -13.76 17.87 -12.13
CA PHE A 589 -12.96 17.75 -13.36
C PHE A 589 -13.74 17.12 -14.52
N ALA A 590 -14.54 16.09 -14.26
CA ALA A 590 -15.36 15.42 -15.28
C ALA A 590 -16.44 16.35 -15.85
N GLN A 591 -17.14 17.10 -15.01
CA GLN A 591 -18.08 18.14 -15.44
C GLN A 591 -17.37 19.26 -16.22
N HIS A 592 -16.17 19.67 -15.79
CA HIS A 592 -15.40 20.69 -16.52
C HIS A 592 -14.90 20.20 -17.89
N LYS A 593 -14.70 18.89 -18.06
CA LYS A 593 -14.36 18.26 -19.35
C LYS A 593 -15.59 18.19 -20.26
N PHE A 594 -16.75 17.80 -19.73
CA PHE A 594 -18.03 17.77 -20.45
C PHE A 594 -18.44 19.15 -21.01
N ASN A 595 -18.32 20.21 -20.20
CA ASN A 595 -18.61 21.58 -20.64
C ASN A 595 -17.62 22.08 -21.70
N ARG A 596 -16.35 21.64 -21.67
CA ARG A 596 -15.37 22.00 -22.72
C ARG A 596 -15.56 21.23 -24.03
N SER A 597 -16.27 20.10 -24.02
CA SER A 597 -16.70 19.41 -25.25
C SER A 597 -17.97 20.01 -25.86
N SER A 598 -18.88 20.59 -25.06
CA SER A 598 -20.05 21.32 -25.62
C SER A 598 -19.64 22.66 -26.25
N ASP A 599 -18.61 23.33 -25.72
CA ASP A 599 -18.11 24.61 -26.24
C ASP A 599 -17.22 24.46 -27.50
N ARG A 600 -17.18 23.28 -28.12
CA ARG A 600 -16.41 22.97 -29.35
C ARG A 600 -17.21 22.15 -30.39
N CYS A 601 -18.54 22.27 -30.40
CA CYS A 601 -19.40 21.88 -31.53
C CYS A 601 -20.06 23.12 -32.11
#